data_AF-A0A0N4TFI9-F1
#
_entry.id   AF-A0A0N4TFI9-F1
#
_cell.length_a   1.000
_cell.length_b   1.000
_cell.length_c   1.000
_cell.angle_alpha   90.00
_cell.angle_beta   90.00
_cell.angle_gamma   90.00
#
_symmetry.space_group_name_H-M   'P 1'
#
loop_
_entity.id
_entity.type
_entity.pdbx_description
1 polymer ?
#
loop_
_entity_poly.entity_id
_entity_poly.type
_entity_poly.pdbx_seq_one_letter_code
_entity_poly.pdbx_strand_id
1 'polypeptide(L)'
;TFNNHFGYVDFAQCAEDGFTRTHKIHEFSWEDQGYSCVDELYNEMADILDKKMTLIQNLTYSTMGAYSDVDTSKYRNAIWMYIQSLYGIILLTFP
;
A
#
# COMPACT_ATOMS: atom_id res chain seq x y z
N THR A 1 26.27 -11.51 13.30
CA THR A 1 25.30 -11.66 14.40
C THR A 1 24.03 -10.94 13.97
N PHE A 2 22.90 -11.64 13.88
CA PHE A 2 21.62 -11.00 13.55
C PHE A 2 21.28 -9.99 14.66
N ASN A 3 20.97 -8.76 14.27
CA ASN A 3 20.57 -7.74 15.22
C ASN A 3 19.13 -8.05 15.68
N ASN A 4 18.99 -8.57 16.91
CA ASN A 4 17.69 -8.94 17.49
C ASN A 4 16.79 -7.73 17.82
N HIS A 5 17.24 -6.50 17.57
CA HIS A 5 16.45 -5.28 17.75
C HIS A 5 15.95 -4.67 16.43
N PHE A 6 16.01 -5.41 15.31
CA PHE A 6 15.41 -4.93 14.06
C PHE A 6 13.89 -5.11 14.10
N GLY A 7 13.16 -4.00 14.16
CA GLY A 7 11.70 -3.95 14.17
C GLY A 7 11.19 -2.66 13.53
N TYR A 8 9.90 -2.65 13.16
CA TYR A 8 9.26 -1.44 12.64
C TYR A 8 9.28 -0.33 13.70
N VAL A 9 9.70 0.87 13.28
CA VAL A 9 9.58 2.12 14.04
C VAL A 9 8.64 3.01 13.23
N ASP A 10 7.73 3.69 13.93
CA ASP A 10 6.71 4.53 13.28
C ASP A 10 7.36 5.56 12.36
N PHE A 11 6.90 5.65 11.11
CA PHE A 11 7.42 6.60 10.13
C PHE A 11 7.29 8.05 10.60
N ALA A 12 6.19 8.39 11.31
CA ALA A 12 6.01 9.73 11.87
C ALA A 12 7.09 10.04 12.90
N GLN A 13 7.44 9.06 13.74
CA GLN A 13 8.51 9.18 14.73
C GLN A 13 9.87 9.34 14.05
N CYS A 14 10.17 8.56 13.00
CA CYS A 14 11.40 8.71 12.23
C CYS A 14 11.52 10.07 11.52
N ALA A 15 10.39 10.67 11.13
CA ALA A 15 10.35 11.97 10.46
C ALA A 15 10.65 13.12 11.43
N GLU A 16 10.17 13.04 12.67
CA GLU A 16 10.51 13.98 13.75
C GLU A 16 12.00 13.93 14.09
N ASP A 17 12.60 12.75 14.07
CA ASP A 17 14.04 12.55 14.29
C ASP A 17 14.91 12.94 13.08
N GLY A 18 14.29 13.36 11.96
CA GLY A 18 14.98 13.82 10.75
C GLY A 18 15.64 12.71 9.91
N PHE A 19 15.32 11.44 10.17
CA PHE A 19 15.97 10.29 9.52
C PHE A 19 15.28 9.82 8.23
N THR A 20 14.02 10.19 7.97
CA THR A 20 13.22 9.61 6.88
C THR A 20 12.90 10.59 5.76
N ARG A 21 13.17 10.16 4.51
CA ARG A 21 12.67 10.80 3.30
C ARG A 21 11.28 10.22 2.99
N THR A 22 10.29 11.09 2.82
CA THR A 22 8.97 10.71 2.30
C THR A 22 9.09 10.26 0.86
N HIS A 23 8.56 9.07 0.54
CA HIS A 23 8.44 8.59 -0.83
C HIS A 23 7.09 8.99 -1.39
N LYS A 24 7.10 9.72 -2.51
CA LYS A 24 5.89 10.04 -3.24
C LYS A 24 5.52 8.83 -4.09
N ILE A 25 4.26 8.41 -4.08
CA ILE A 25 3.87 7.20 -4.84
C ILE A 25 4.15 7.31 -6.36
N HIS A 26 4.20 8.55 -6.89
CA HIS A 26 4.53 8.83 -8.30
C HIS A 26 6.00 8.61 -8.65
N GLU A 27 6.89 8.40 -7.65
CA GLU A 27 8.30 8.09 -7.90
C GLU A 27 8.50 6.60 -8.20
N PHE A 28 7.61 5.74 -7.68
CA PHE A 28 7.61 4.30 -7.95
C PHE A 28 6.24 3.69 -7.57
N SER A 29 5.50 3.21 -8.56
CA SER A 29 4.20 2.57 -8.39
C SER A 29 4.25 1.12 -8.90
N TRP A 30 3.35 0.28 -8.39
CA TRP A 30 3.20 -1.08 -8.90
C TRP A 30 2.79 -1.07 -10.38
N GLU A 31 1.88 -0.18 -10.76
CA GLU A 31 1.32 -0.09 -12.11
C GLU A 31 2.35 0.40 -13.14
N ASP A 32 3.21 1.35 -12.78
CA ASP A 32 4.14 1.98 -13.74
C ASP A 32 5.47 1.23 -13.84
N GLN A 33 6.03 0.76 -12.71
CA GLN A 33 7.36 0.15 -12.70
C GLN A 33 7.42 -1.22 -12.00
N GLY A 34 6.63 -1.41 -10.94
CA GLY A 34 6.70 -2.61 -10.11
C GLY A 34 6.36 -3.89 -10.87
N TYR A 35 5.27 -3.88 -11.65
CA TYR A 35 4.83 -5.04 -12.42
C TYR A 35 5.91 -5.46 -13.43
N SER A 36 6.32 -4.55 -14.32
CA SER A 36 7.31 -4.85 -15.37
C SER A 36 8.64 -5.34 -14.79
N CYS A 37 9.08 -4.79 -13.66
CA CYS A 37 10.30 -5.24 -12.99
C CYS A 37 10.20 -6.69 -12.48
N VAL A 38 9.07 -7.06 -11.88
CA VAL A 38 8.84 -8.45 -11.45
C VAL A 38 8.63 -9.37 -12.65
N ASP A 39 7.98 -8.88 -13.69
CA ASP A 39 7.67 -9.63 -14.92
C ASP A 39 8.93 -10.10 -15.64
N GLU A 40 9.92 -9.20 -15.77
CA GLU A 40 11.22 -9.49 -16.37
C GLU A 40 12.00 -10.58 -15.62
N LEU A 41 11.80 -10.70 -14.31
CA LEU A 41 12.48 -11.68 -13.45
C LEU A 41 11.69 -12.98 -13.32
N TYR A 42 10.37 -12.88 -13.17
CA TYR A 42 9.46 -13.99 -12.96
C TYR A 42 8.01 -13.63 -13.32
N ASN A 43 7.72 -13.69 -14.62
CA ASN A 43 6.42 -13.40 -15.23
C ASN A 43 5.20 -13.99 -14.51
N GLU A 44 5.20 -15.29 -14.19
CA GLU A 44 4.04 -15.92 -13.54
C GLU A 44 3.73 -15.30 -12.16
N MET A 45 4.77 -14.90 -11.41
CA MET A 45 4.57 -14.25 -10.13
C MET A 45 4.09 -12.81 -10.25
N ALA A 46 4.52 -12.07 -11.28
CA ALA A 46 4.00 -10.74 -11.54
C ALA A 46 2.47 -10.78 -11.72
N ASP A 47 2.00 -11.72 -12.54
CA ASP A 47 0.56 -11.95 -12.77
C ASP A 47 -0.20 -12.36 -11.51
N ILE A 48 0.35 -13.24 -10.68
CA ILE A 48 -0.30 -13.69 -9.45
C ILE A 48 -0.40 -12.53 -8.46
N LEU A 49 0.66 -11.73 -8.33
CA LEU A 49 0.69 -10.57 -7.44
C LEU A 49 -0.29 -9.50 -7.89
N ASP A 50 -0.30 -9.19 -9.19
CA ASP A 50 -1.20 -8.18 -9.76
C ASP A 50 -2.67 -8.56 -9.51
N LYS A 51 -3.07 -9.78 -9.88
CA LYS A 51 -4.42 -10.30 -9.63
C LYS A 51 -4.80 -10.24 -8.15
N LYS A 52 -3.88 -10.55 -7.24
CA LYS A 52 -4.12 -10.48 -5.80
C LYS A 52 -4.31 -9.04 -5.31
N MET A 53 -3.46 -8.11 -5.76
CA MET A 53 -3.57 -6.70 -5.38
C MET A 53 -4.88 -6.09 -5.88
N THR A 54 -5.23 -6.30 -7.15
CA THR A 54 -6.50 -5.85 -7.73
C THR A 54 -7.70 -6.46 -7.02
N LEU A 55 -7.65 -7.76 -6.70
CA LEU A 55 -8.72 -8.44 -5.95
C LEU A 55 -8.91 -7.81 -4.57
N ILE A 56 -7.83 -7.63 -3.81
CA ILE A 56 -7.89 -7.11 -2.43
C ILE A 56 -8.43 -5.68 -2.41
N GLN A 57 -8.02 -4.82 -3.34
CA GLN A 57 -8.51 -3.44 -3.41
C GLN A 57 -10.02 -3.36 -3.73
N ASN A 58 -10.48 -4.24 -4.63
CA ASN A 58 -11.87 -4.25 -5.08
C ASN A 58 -12.80 -5.10 -4.22
N LEU A 59 -12.27 -5.92 -3.32
CA LEU A 59 -13.07 -6.84 -2.52
C LEU A 59 -14.08 -6.09 -1.65
N THR A 60 -15.37 -6.33 -1.91
CA THR A 60 -16.47 -5.78 -1.14
C THR A 60 -17.67 -6.71 -1.20
N TYR A 61 -18.32 -6.91 -0.06
CA TYR A 61 -19.64 -7.51 0.01
C TYR A 61 -20.76 -6.45 -0.03
N SER A 62 -20.40 -5.18 -0.21
CA SER A 62 -21.30 -4.03 -0.15
C SER A 62 -22.05 -3.92 1.18
N THR A 63 -21.41 -4.36 2.27
CA THR A 63 -21.96 -4.36 3.63
C THR A 63 -21.07 -3.55 4.58
N MET A 64 -21.68 -2.85 5.53
CA MET A 64 -20.98 -2.21 6.64
C MET A 64 -21.73 -2.51 7.94
N GLY A 65 -21.19 -3.38 8.79
CA GLY A 65 -21.88 -3.85 10.00
C GLY A 65 -23.21 -4.54 9.66
N ALA A 66 -24.32 -4.04 10.19
CA ALA A 66 -25.66 -4.57 9.92
C ALA A 66 -26.31 -3.99 8.64
N TYR A 67 -25.65 -3.06 7.94
CA TYR A 67 -26.18 -2.40 6.75
C TYR A 67 -25.73 -3.10 5.47
N SER A 68 -26.67 -3.32 4.54
CA SER A 68 -26.42 -3.79 3.16
C SER A 68 -26.50 -2.64 2.16
N ASP A 69 -26.05 -2.90 0.92
CA ASP A 69 -26.06 -1.96 -0.21
C ASP A 69 -25.27 -0.66 0.04
N VAL A 70 -24.17 -0.77 0.78
CA VAL A 70 -23.29 0.35 1.13
C VAL A 70 -22.06 0.37 0.22
N ASP A 71 -21.79 1.51 -0.41
CA ASP A 71 -20.49 1.74 -1.07
C ASP A 71 -19.39 1.93 -0.01
N THR A 72 -18.55 0.91 0.14
CA THR A 72 -17.42 0.94 1.09
C THR A 72 -16.10 1.41 0.46
N SER A 73 -16.10 1.82 -0.82
CA SER A 73 -14.87 2.19 -1.57
C SER A 73 -14.01 3.21 -0.84
N LYS A 74 -14.61 4.30 -0.37
CA LYS A 74 -13.91 5.37 0.38
C LYS A 74 -13.24 4.85 1.65
N TYR A 75 -13.93 3.98 2.39
CA TYR A 75 -13.40 3.40 3.63
C TYR A 75 -12.23 2.46 3.34
N ARG A 76 -12.35 1.58 2.34
CA ARG A 76 -11.26 0.67 1.93
C ARG A 76 -10.03 1.46 1.44
N ASN A 77 -10.25 2.49 0.63
CA ASN A 77 -9.18 3.37 0.15
C ASN A 77 -8.48 4.11 1.30
N ALA A 78 -9.23 4.60 2.28
CA ALA A 78 -8.65 5.25 3.46
C ALA A 78 -7.75 4.29 4.27
N ILE A 79 -8.15 3.02 4.44
CA ILE A 79 -7.32 2.01 5.09
C ILE A 79 -6.04 1.74 4.28
N TRP A 80 -6.18 1.57 2.97
CA TRP A 80 -5.05 1.33 2.07
C TRP A 80 -4.02 2.46 2.17
N MET A 81 -4.47 3.72 2.05
CA MET A 81 -3.63 4.90 2.17
C MET A 81 -3.00 5.03 3.56
N TYR A 82 -3.74 4.70 4.62
CA TYR A 82 -3.22 4.74 5.98
C TYR A 82 -2.06 3.76 6.16
N ILE A 83 -2.23 2.50 5.75
CA ILE A 83 -1.16 1.50 5.84
C ILE A 83 0.06 1.93 5.02
N GLN A 84 -0.13 2.46 3.81
CA GLN A 84 0.97 3.00 3.00
C GLN A 84 1.70 4.16 3.69
N SER A 85 0.96 5.04 4.37
CA SER A 85 1.54 6.17 5.11
C SER A 85 2.42 5.74 6.29
N LEU A 86 2.10 4.60 6.94
CA LEU A 86 2.94 4.01 7.99
C LEU A 86 4.33 3.62 7.47
N TYR A 87 4.47 3.38 6.16
CA TYR A 87 5.75 3.08 5.52
C TYR A 87 6.32 4.29 4.75
N GLY A 88 5.77 5.49 4.96
CA GLY A 88 6.27 6.71 4.35
C GLY A 88 5.90 6.91 2.88
N ILE A 89 4.95 6.12 2.37
CA ILE A 89 4.41 6.25 1.01
C ILE A 89 3.22 7.20 1.09
N ILE A 90 3.37 8.40 0.53
CA ILE A 90 2.31 9.41 0.50
C ILE A 90 1.71 9.52 -0.91
N LEU A 91 0.41 9.24 -1.01
CA LEU A 91 -0.41 9.60 -2.15
C LEU A 91 -0.75 11.10 -2.05
N LEU A 92 -0.06 11.95 -2.81
CA LEU A 92 -0.42 13.37 -2.94
C LEU A 92 -1.61 13.55 -3.89
N THR A 93 -2.76 12.99 -3.58
CA THR A 93 -4.01 13.24 -4.31
C THR A 93 -5.21 12.99 -3.41
N PHE A 94 -5.58 14.01 -2.64
CA PHE A 94 -6.99 14.26 -2.36
C PHE A 94 -7.39 15.45 -3.24
N PRO A 95 -8.39 15.31 -4.15
CA PRO A 95 -9.07 16.48 -4.69
C PRO A 95 -9.89 17.20 -3.61
#